data_AF-A0A496WD57-F1
#
_entry.id   AF-A0A496WD57-F1
#
_cell.length_a   1.000
_cell.length_b   1.000
_cell.length_c   1.000
_cell.angle_alpha   90.00
_cell.angle_beta   90.00
_cell.angle_gamma   90.00
#
_symmetry.space_group_name_H-M   'P 1'
#
loop_
_entity.id
_entity.type
_entity.pdbx_description
1 polymer ?
#
loop_
_entity_poly.entity_id
_entity_poly.type
_entity_poly.pdbx_seq_one_letter_code
_entity_poly.pdbx_strand_id
1 'polypeptide(L)'
;MVFTVRHDYYAPMCAFSKKQIYSSYTPLPGKAGFCRVLVFLWVLLLLGACASLPDTPVTEESYVAWDKYQAQLSDFDSWEIHARSAIFVNDEVYQAGINWQREQNRFILVLEAPLGQGVFRVESNPANGSSAPVMLTLPDGQKYFNESAEALLLEVLGWSIPVSGLEWWIKGLPLESADYSFDLRGDGRLKSLRQNDWKINYLDYFDRQSPAQGLPRKMYLKHQDLALKIVIERWHQYETPVDQPVLFPEFD
;
A
#
# COMPACT_ATOMS: atom_id res chain seq x y z
N MET A 1 -14.02 -50.92 48.25
CA MET A 1 -14.85 -50.54 49.40
C MET A 1 -16.18 -50.06 48.84
N VAL A 2 -17.21 -50.87 49.06
CA VAL A 2 -18.58 -50.75 48.54
C VAL A 2 -19.43 -50.16 49.65
N PHE A 3 -20.21 -49.12 49.36
CA PHE A 3 -21.39 -48.66 50.09
C PHE A 3 -22.19 -47.85 49.04
N THR A 4 -23.32 -48.24 48.45
CA THR A 4 -24.61 -48.76 48.96
C THR A 4 -25.06 -48.12 50.26
N VAL A 5 -25.97 -47.14 50.15
CA VAL A 5 -27.16 -47.06 51.00
C VAL A 5 -28.35 -46.58 50.15
N ARG A 6 -29.40 -47.39 50.23
CA ARG A 6 -30.76 -47.27 49.69
C ARG A 6 -31.60 -46.62 50.80
N HIS A 7 -32.58 -45.78 50.48
CA HIS A 7 -33.88 -45.93 51.13
C HIS A 7 -35.04 -45.30 50.35
N ASP A 8 -36.03 -46.16 50.15
CA ASP A 8 -37.35 -45.99 49.57
C ASP A 8 -38.25 -45.10 50.45
N TYR A 9 -39.19 -44.38 49.84
CA TYR A 9 -40.52 -44.19 50.41
C TYR A 9 -41.58 -44.08 49.28
N TYR A 10 -42.66 -44.83 49.50
CA TYR A 10 -43.80 -45.11 48.64
C TYR A 10 -44.96 -44.09 48.83
N ALA A 11 -45.60 -43.68 47.71
CA ALA A 11 -47.05 -43.47 47.44
C ALA A 11 -47.92 -42.55 48.36
N PRO A 12 -49.14 -42.07 47.98
CA PRO A 12 -50.01 -42.44 46.84
C PRO A 12 -50.75 -41.30 46.08
N MET A 13 -51.34 -41.70 44.95
CA MET A 13 -52.60 -41.28 44.31
C MET A 13 -53.21 -39.88 44.58
N CYS A 14 -53.51 -39.16 43.49
CA CYS A 14 -54.91 -38.85 43.17
C CYS A 14 -55.05 -38.51 41.67
N ALA A 15 -55.67 -39.42 40.93
CA ALA A 15 -56.02 -39.26 39.54
C ALA A 15 -57.26 -38.36 39.43
N PHE A 16 -57.15 -37.25 38.70
CA PHE A 16 -58.30 -36.47 38.26
C PHE A 16 -58.46 -36.60 36.75
N SER A 17 -59.52 -37.30 36.39
CA SER A 17 -60.09 -37.42 35.05
C SER A 17 -60.34 -36.04 34.43
N LYS A 18 -59.76 -35.77 33.26
CA LYS A 18 -60.31 -34.80 32.31
C LYS A 18 -60.30 -35.36 30.89
N LYS A 19 -61.53 -35.71 30.48
CA LYS A 19 -62.06 -35.89 29.12
C LYS A 19 -61.10 -35.55 27.98
N GLN A 20 -60.87 -36.56 27.15
CA GLN A 20 -60.55 -36.39 25.73
C GLN A 20 -61.60 -35.47 25.08
N ILE A 21 -61.14 -34.38 24.49
CA ILE A 21 -61.83 -33.71 23.38
C ILE A 21 -60.77 -33.57 22.31
N TYR A 22 -60.83 -34.45 21.30
CA TYR A 22 -60.12 -34.26 20.05
C TYR A 22 -60.67 -33.00 19.39
N SER A 23 -59.92 -31.89 19.49
CA SER A 23 -60.16 -30.72 18.65
C SER A 23 -59.15 -30.78 17.52
N SER A 24 -59.60 -31.26 16.36
CA SER A 24 -58.90 -31.15 15.09
C SER A 24 -58.82 -29.67 14.69
N TYR A 25 -57.80 -28.97 15.20
CA TYR A 25 -57.41 -27.66 14.68
C TYR A 25 -56.42 -27.88 13.54
N THR A 26 -56.90 -27.82 12.30
CA THR A 26 -56.03 -27.53 11.16
C THR A 26 -55.55 -26.08 11.30
N PRO A 27 -54.25 -25.81 11.45
CA PRO A 27 -53.76 -24.44 11.45
C PRO A 27 -53.97 -23.86 10.06
N LEU A 28 -54.81 -22.83 9.96
CA LEU A 28 -54.84 -21.94 8.80
C LEU A 28 -53.42 -21.40 8.58
N PRO A 29 -52.92 -21.29 7.34
CA PRO A 29 -51.59 -20.77 7.06
C PRO A 29 -51.49 -19.32 7.54
N GLY A 30 -50.93 -19.15 8.74
CA GLY A 30 -50.80 -17.86 9.41
C GLY A 30 -49.81 -16.96 8.67
N LYS A 31 -50.17 -15.68 8.57
CA LYS A 31 -49.39 -14.56 8.02
C LYS A 31 -47.92 -14.50 8.48
N ALA A 32 -47.56 -15.20 9.56
CA ALA A 32 -46.21 -15.34 10.10
C ALA A 32 -45.23 -16.07 9.15
N GLY A 33 -45.70 -17.00 8.30
CA GLY A 33 -44.85 -17.65 7.29
C GLY A 33 -44.44 -16.69 6.18
N PHE A 34 -45.36 -15.82 5.76
CA PHE A 34 -45.15 -14.84 4.69
C PHE A 34 -44.13 -13.76 5.08
N CYS A 35 -44.16 -13.31 6.35
CA CYS A 35 -43.21 -12.31 6.85
C CYS A 35 -41.78 -12.87 6.97
N ARG A 36 -41.62 -14.14 7.39
CA ARG A 36 -40.31 -14.82 7.44
C ARG A 36 -39.70 -15.02 6.05
N VAL A 37 -40.52 -15.40 5.07
CA VAL A 37 -40.07 -15.55 3.68
C VAL A 37 -39.64 -14.20 3.10
N LEU A 38 -40.39 -13.12 3.36
CA LEU A 38 -40.03 -11.77 2.92
C LEU A 38 -38.71 -11.26 3.52
N VAL A 39 -38.46 -11.51 4.82
CA VAL A 39 -37.19 -11.15 5.47
C VAL A 39 -36.02 -11.94 4.88
N PHE A 40 -36.21 -13.23 4.62
CA PHE A 40 -35.17 -14.07 4.00
C PHE A 40 -34.85 -13.62 2.57
N LEU A 41 -35.87 -13.22 1.80
CA LEU A 41 -35.72 -12.68 0.44
C LEU A 41 -35.01 -11.31 0.46
N TRP A 42 -35.29 -10.47 1.46
CA TRP A 42 -34.60 -9.19 1.66
C TRP A 42 -33.12 -9.38 2.02
N VAL A 43 -32.79 -10.34 2.88
CA VAL A 43 -31.39 -10.68 3.22
C VAL A 43 -30.65 -11.21 1.99
N LEU A 44 -31.28 -12.07 1.19
CA LEU A 44 -30.72 -12.58 -0.08
C LEU A 44 -30.49 -11.48 -1.12
N LEU A 45 -31.35 -10.46 -1.17
CA LEU A 45 -31.15 -9.27 -2.03
C LEU A 45 -29.96 -8.42 -1.57
N LEU A 46 -29.72 -8.31 -0.26
CA LEU A 46 -28.56 -7.57 0.28
C LEU A 46 -27.22 -8.30 0.05
N LEU A 47 -27.23 -9.61 -0.16
CA LEU A 47 -26.02 -10.41 -0.45
C LEU A 47 -25.47 -10.20 -1.87
N GLY A 48 -26.26 -9.67 -2.81
CA GLY A 48 -25.82 -9.39 -4.20
C GLY A 48 -25.09 -8.06 -4.42
N ALA A 49 -25.05 -7.19 -3.41
CA ALA A 49 -24.48 -5.83 -3.54
C ALA A 49 -22.94 -5.80 -3.49
N CYS A 50 -22.27 -6.92 -3.23
CA CYS A 50 -20.80 -7.02 -3.21
C CYS A 50 -20.21 -7.60 -4.52
N ALA A 51 -20.85 -7.40 -5.68
CA ALA A 51 -20.20 -7.70 -6.95
C ALA A 51 -19.10 -6.65 -7.21
N SER A 52 -17.84 -7.06 -7.21
CA SER A 52 -16.71 -6.23 -7.61
C SER A 52 -16.88 -5.81 -9.07
N LEU A 53 -16.84 -4.49 -9.33
CA LEU A 53 -16.88 -3.96 -10.69
C LEU A 53 -15.68 -4.51 -11.49
N PRO A 54 -15.88 -5.03 -12.71
CA PRO A 54 -14.79 -5.48 -13.56
C PRO A 54 -13.87 -4.31 -13.92
N ASP A 55 -12.57 -4.59 -14.05
CA ASP A 55 -11.60 -3.62 -14.56
C ASP A 55 -12.05 -3.12 -15.94
N THR A 56 -11.96 -1.81 -16.16
CA THR A 56 -12.27 -1.21 -17.46
C THR A 56 -11.30 -1.73 -18.54
N PRO A 57 -11.79 -1.97 -19.77
CA PRO A 57 -10.92 -2.44 -20.85
C PRO A 57 -9.88 -1.38 -21.19
N VAL A 58 -8.68 -1.82 -21.57
CA VAL A 58 -7.63 -0.94 -22.10
C VAL A 58 -7.99 -0.56 -23.53
N THR A 59 -7.99 0.73 -23.83
CA THR A 59 -8.29 1.30 -25.14
C THR A 59 -7.21 2.30 -25.55
N GLU A 60 -7.28 2.83 -26.77
CA GLU A 60 -6.40 3.92 -27.23
C GLU A 60 -6.44 5.13 -26.28
N GLU A 61 -7.59 5.43 -25.69
CA GLU A 61 -7.72 6.51 -24.71
C GLU A 61 -6.88 6.26 -23.45
N SER A 62 -6.72 4.99 -23.04
CA SER A 62 -5.85 4.63 -21.93
C SER A 62 -4.39 5.00 -22.22
N TYR A 63 -3.91 4.78 -23.45
CA TYR A 63 -2.54 5.13 -23.86
C TYR A 63 -2.35 6.64 -23.94
N VAL A 64 -3.29 7.38 -24.54
CA VAL A 64 -3.24 8.86 -24.58
C VAL A 64 -3.25 9.46 -23.18
N ALA A 65 -4.02 8.89 -22.26
CA ALA A 65 -4.03 9.33 -20.86
C ALA A 65 -2.69 9.09 -20.16
N TRP A 66 -2.02 7.97 -20.45
CA TRP A 66 -0.69 7.67 -19.94
C TRP A 66 0.38 8.61 -20.50
N ASP A 67 0.36 8.91 -21.80
CA ASP A 67 1.28 9.88 -22.42
C ASP A 67 1.14 11.27 -21.79
N LYS A 68 -0.10 11.71 -21.56
CA LYS A 68 -0.37 12.98 -20.86
C LYS A 68 0.16 12.95 -19.43
N TYR A 69 0.01 11.83 -18.72
CA TYR A 69 0.52 11.67 -17.36
C TYR A 69 2.04 11.78 -17.30
N GLN A 70 2.75 11.14 -18.25
CA GLN A 70 4.20 11.24 -18.36
C GLN A 70 4.65 12.68 -18.60
N ALA A 71 4.02 13.37 -19.55
CA ALA A 71 4.32 14.77 -19.85
C ALA A 71 4.04 15.73 -18.67
N GLN A 72 3.05 15.43 -17.83
CA GLN A 72 2.74 16.24 -16.64
C GLN A 72 3.82 16.09 -15.55
N LEU A 73 4.45 14.92 -15.45
CA LEU A 73 5.39 14.60 -14.38
C LEU A 73 6.87 14.66 -14.79
N SER A 74 7.18 15.02 -16.04
CA SER A 74 8.56 15.22 -16.51
C SER A 74 9.30 16.28 -15.70
N ASP A 75 8.58 17.35 -15.32
CA ASP A 75 9.16 18.50 -14.61
C ASP A 75 9.02 18.38 -13.08
N PHE A 76 8.52 17.23 -12.59
CA PHE A 76 8.34 16.95 -11.17
C PHE A 76 9.66 16.45 -10.56
N ASP A 77 10.52 17.40 -10.19
CA ASP A 77 11.87 17.15 -9.67
C ASP A 77 12.07 17.58 -8.20
N SER A 78 11.02 18.12 -7.56
CA SER A 78 11.03 18.46 -6.14
C SER A 78 9.83 17.85 -5.42
N TRP A 79 10.09 16.94 -4.49
CA TRP A 79 9.05 16.18 -3.79
C TRP A 79 9.55 15.59 -2.48
N GLU A 80 8.59 15.24 -1.63
CA GLU A 80 8.80 14.50 -0.39
C GLU A 80 7.76 13.38 -0.27
N ILE A 81 8.22 12.19 0.10
CA ILE A 81 7.35 11.06 0.43
C ILE A 81 7.59 10.53 1.84
N HIS A 82 6.50 10.12 2.46
CA HIS A 82 6.49 9.32 3.69
C HIS A 82 5.87 7.98 3.35
N ALA A 83 6.63 6.91 3.55
CA ALA A 83 6.21 5.58 3.17
C ALA A 83 6.63 4.51 4.19
N ARG A 84 5.98 3.36 4.10
CA ARG A 84 6.35 2.15 4.81
C ARG A 84 6.75 1.10 3.80
N SER A 85 7.76 0.31 4.16
CA SER A 85 8.29 -0.71 3.28
C SER A 85 8.50 -2.05 3.97
N ALA A 86 8.44 -3.10 3.18
CA ALA A 86 8.96 -4.42 3.49
C ALA A 86 9.92 -4.82 2.37
N ILE A 87 11.16 -5.08 2.75
CA ILE A 87 12.27 -5.49 1.89
C ILE A 87 12.49 -6.98 2.15
N PHE A 88 12.36 -7.79 1.11
CA PHE A 88 12.54 -9.22 1.14
C PHE A 88 13.89 -9.52 0.51
N VAL A 89 14.80 -10.12 1.26
CA VAL A 89 16.15 -10.47 0.79
C VAL A 89 16.34 -11.95 1.10
N ASN A 90 16.38 -12.80 0.07
CA ASN A 90 16.38 -14.25 0.25
C ASN A 90 15.18 -14.69 1.13
N ASP A 91 15.44 -15.31 2.28
CA ASP A 91 14.43 -15.76 3.23
C ASP A 91 14.13 -14.75 4.36
N GLU A 92 14.78 -13.58 4.33
CA GLU A 92 14.68 -12.56 5.37
C GLU A 92 13.77 -11.40 4.95
N VAL A 93 13.11 -10.79 5.95
CA VAL A 93 12.21 -9.66 5.74
C VAL A 93 12.58 -8.52 6.68
N TYR A 94 12.97 -7.40 6.08
CA TYR A 94 13.29 -6.15 6.76
C TYR A 94 12.14 -5.18 6.57
N GLN A 95 11.52 -4.74 7.65
CA GLN A 95 10.57 -3.64 7.60
C GLN A 95 11.34 -2.33 7.78
N ALA A 96 10.95 -1.28 7.06
CA ALA A 96 11.52 0.04 7.25
C ALA A 96 10.50 1.15 6.95
N GLY A 97 10.48 2.18 7.77
CA GLY A 97 9.93 3.47 7.39
C GLY A 97 10.84 4.13 6.35
N ILE A 98 10.26 4.88 5.43
CA ILE A 98 10.97 5.64 4.40
C ILE A 98 10.50 7.09 4.50
N ASN A 99 11.44 8.00 4.72
CA ASN A 99 11.25 9.42 4.45
C ASN A 99 12.23 9.81 3.36
N TRP A 100 11.73 10.22 2.20
CA TRP A 100 12.57 10.54 1.06
C TRP A 100 12.19 11.90 0.50
N GLN A 101 13.17 12.79 0.50
CA GLN A 101 13.07 14.14 -0.01
C GLN A 101 14.01 14.28 -1.20
N ARG A 102 13.53 14.93 -2.25
CA ARG A 102 14.31 15.32 -3.41
C ARG A 102 14.02 16.77 -3.74
N GLU A 103 15.08 17.49 -4.04
CA GLU A 103 15.05 18.86 -4.54
C GLU A 103 16.10 18.96 -5.65
N GLN A 104 15.64 18.90 -6.90
CA GLN A 104 16.50 18.91 -8.08
C GLN A 104 17.56 17.78 -8.02
N ASN A 105 18.85 18.14 -8.05
CA ASN A 105 19.98 17.22 -8.00
C ASN A 105 20.34 16.76 -6.58
N ARG A 106 19.61 17.18 -5.55
CA ARG A 106 19.86 16.80 -4.16
C ARG A 106 18.76 15.89 -3.67
N PHE A 107 19.14 14.83 -2.96
CA PHE A 107 18.18 13.97 -2.28
C PHE A 107 18.67 13.59 -0.88
N ILE A 108 17.71 13.27 -0.02
CA ILE A 108 17.90 12.70 1.30
C ILE A 108 16.91 11.55 1.43
N LEU A 109 17.42 10.32 1.49
CA LEU A 109 16.68 9.10 1.76
C LEU A 109 16.98 8.62 3.18
N VAL A 110 15.96 8.59 4.03
CA VAL A 110 16.04 8.11 5.40
C VAL A 110 15.27 6.80 5.51
N LEU A 111 15.96 5.74 5.93
CA LEU A 111 15.38 4.43 6.21
C LEU A 111 15.35 4.20 7.73
N GLU A 112 14.16 4.08 8.28
CA GLU A 112 13.92 3.93 9.71
C GLU A 112 13.62 2.47 10.06
N ALA A 113 14.55 1.81 10.77
CA ALA A 113 14.35 0.43 11.18
C ALA A 113 13.45 0.32 12.43
N PRO A 114 12.62 -0.73 12.56
CA PRO A 114 11.73 -0.93 13.70
C PRO A 114 12.47 -1.00 15.04
N LEU A 115 11.75 -0.67 16.13
CA LEU A 115 12.17 -0.91 17.51
C LEU A 115 13.52 -0.27 17.90
N GLY A 116 13.88 0.85 17.27
CA GLY A 116 15.11 1.57 17.61
C GLY A 116 16.39 0.91 17.09
N GLN A 117 16.29 0.01 16.10
CA GLN A 117 17.43 -0.56 15.38
C GLN A 117 18.23 0.50 14.59
N GLY A 118 17.72 1.72 14.54
CA GLY A 118 18.45 2.88 14.07
C GLY A 118 17.87 3.49 12.80
N VAL A 119 18.61 4.45 12.28
CA VAL A 119 18.26 5.20 11.08
C VAL A 119 19.45 5.16 10.13
N PHE A 120 19.21 4.74 8.89
CA PHE A 120 20.18 4.83 7.81
C PHE A 120 19.82 6.04 6.96
N ARG A 121 20.78 6.91 6.70
CA ARG A 121 20.57 8.13 5.92
C ARG A 121 21.49 8.13 4.71
N VAL A 122 20.91 8.06 3.52
CA VAL A 122 21.64 8.20 2.24
C VAL A 122 21.31 9.56 1.66
N GLU A 123 22.31 10.37 1.35
CA GLU A 123 22.11 11.70 0.81
C GLU A 123 23.17 12.09 -0.22
N SER A 124 22.80 13.02 -1.11
CA SER A 124 23.77 13.67 -1.99
C SER A 124 24.84 14.36 -1.16
N ASN A 125 26.10 14.23 -1.57
CA ASN A 125 27.24 14.86 -0.92
C ASN A 125 27.62 16.14 -1.67
N PRO A 126 27.23 17.34 -1.17
CA PRO A 126 27.52 18.61 -1.83
C PRO A 126 28.96 19.09 -1.61
N ALA A 127 29.82 18.32 -0.94
CA ALA A 127 31.18 18.75 -0.67
C ALA A 127 31.99 18.81 -1.98
N ASN A 128 32.38 20.03 -2.37
CA ASN A 128 33.12 20.43 -3.59
C ASN A 128 34.53 19.81 -3.76
N GLY A 129 34.76 18.60 -3.25
CA GLY A 129 36.04 17.90 -3.28
C GLY A 129 35.99 16.45 -2.79
N SER A 130 34.82 15.89 -2.45
CA SER A 130 34.71 14.44 -2.29
C SER A 130 34.70 13.79 -3.66
N SER A 131 35.53 12.77 -3.87
CA SER A 131 35.50 11.97 -5.11
C SER A 131 34.15 11.29 -5.32
N ALA A 132 33.40 11.04 -4.23
CA ALA A 132 32.14 10.33 -4.22
C ALA A 132 30.94 11.28 -3.97
N PRO A 133 29.96 11.37 -4.90
CA PRO A 133 28.79 12.23 -4.84
C PRO A 133 27.68 11.79 -3.88
N VAL A 134 27.78 10.60 -3.25
CA VAL A 134 26.76 10.09 -2.31
C VAL A 134 27.40 9.72 -0.98
N MET A 135 26.69 10.00 0.12
CA MET A 135 27.09 9.67 1.49
C MET A 135 26.00 8.82 2.17
N LEU A 136 26.41 7.76 2.88
CA LEU A 136 25.58 6.99 3.80
C LEU A 136 26.04 7.24 5.23
N THR A 137 25.12 7.61 6.12
CA THR A 137 25.34 7.68 7.56
C THR A 137 24.60 6.54 8.25
N LEU A 138 25.33 5.75 9.05
CA LEU A 138 24.82 4.64 9.86
C LEU A 138 24.23 5.09 11.20
N PRO A 139 23.45 4.24 11.89
CA PRO A 139 22.87 4.56 13.19
C PRO A 139 23.89 4.95 14.28
N ASP A 140 25.12 4.45 14.20
CA ASP A 140 26.21 4.76 15.13
C ASP A 140 27.01 6.02 14.74
N GLY A 141 26.62 6.70 13.65
CA GLY A 141 27.26 7.90 13.14
C GLY A 141 28.41 7.65 12.17
N GLN A 142 28.77 6.40 11.88
CA GLN A 142 29.76 6.09 10.85
C GLN A 142 29.28 6.55 9.47
N LYS A 143 30.20 7.05 8.65
CA LYS A 143 29.91 7.61 7.33
C LYS A 143 30.70 6.88 6.24
N TYR A 144 30.01 6.57 5.16
CA TYR A 144 30.54 5.91 3.97
C TYR A 144 30.24 6.77 2.74
N PHE A 145 31.08 6.68 1.72
CA PHE A 145 30.97 7.48 0.50
C PHE A 145 31.17 6.61 -0.74
N ASN A 146 30.34 6.77 -1.76
CA ASN A 146 30.46 6.06 -3.03
C ASN A 146 29.85 6.86 -4.19
N GLU A 147 30.00 6.34 -5.41
CA GLU A 147 29.45 6.90 -6.66
C GLU A 147 27.92 6.84 -6.73
N SER A 148 27.30 5.89 -6.03
CA SER A 148 25.85 5.75 -5.99
C SER A 148 25.32 5.26 -4.65
N ALA A 149 24.04 5.53 -4.40
CA ALA A 149 23.31 5.00 -3.25
C ALA A 149 23.30 3.47 -3.27
N GLU A 150 23.14 2.87 -4.46
CA GLU A 150 23.12 1.43 -4.62
C GLU A 150 24.43 0.77 -4.21
N ALA A 151 25.56 1.39 -4.58
CA ALA A 151 26.89 0.90 -4.23
C ALA A 151 27.11 0.97 -2.70
N LEU A 152 26.68 2.07 -2.06
CA LEU A 152 26.75 2.21 -0.59
C LEU A 152 25.93 1.15 0.13
N LEU A 153 24.68 0.93 -0.29
CA LEU A 153 23.81 -0.06 0.33
C LEU A 153 24.37 -1.47 0.14
N LEU A 154 24.89 -1.79 -1.05
CA LEU A 154 25.52 -3.08 -1.31
C LEU A 154 26.76 -3.30 -0.43
N GLU A 155 27.63 -2.30 -0.33
CA GLU A 155 28.87 -2.38 0.45
C GLU A 155 28.60 -2.56 1.94
N VAL A 156 27.62 -1.85 2.47
CA VAL A 156 27.39 -1.77 3.93
C VAL A 156 26.35 -2.79 4.42
N LEU A 157 25.33 -3.10 3.62
CA LEU A 157 24.25 -4.03 3.98
C LEU A 157 24.37 -5.39 3.30
N GLY A 158 25.22 -5.54 2.28
CA GLY A 158 25.35 -6.76 1.49
C GLY A 158 24.25 -6.95 0.43
N TRP A 159 23.28 -6.04 0.37
CA TRP A 159 22.20 -6.01 -0.61
C TRP A 159 21.83 -4.57 -0.91
N SER A 160 21.15 -4.34 -2.04
CA SER A 160 20.89 -2.99 -2.52
C SER A 160 19.53 -2.85 -3.17
N ILE A 161 18.79 -1.80 -2.80
CA ILE A 161 17.56 -1.41 -3.48
C ILE A 161 17.88 -0.42 -4.61
N PRO A 162 17.11 -0.42 -5.71
CA PRO A 162 17.40 0.38 -6.89
C PRO A 162 16.95 1.82 -6.68
N VAL A 163 17.68 2.60 -5.87
CA VAL A 163 17.32 3.98 -5.51
C VAL A 163 17.12 4.84 -6.77
N SER A 164 18.05 4.80 -7.71
CA SER A 164 17.97 5.51 -9.00
C SER A 164 16.72 5.14 -9.82
N GLY A 165 16.35 3.86 -9.87
CA GLY A 165 15.12 3.42 -10.53
C GLY A 165 13.87 3.86 -9.76
N LEU A 166 13.90 3.73 -8.43
CA LEU A 166 12.80 4.12 -7.57
C LEU A 166 12.44 5.60 -7.71
N GLU A 167 13.39 6.49 -7.96
CA GLU A 167 13.11 7.92 -8.21
C GLU A 167 12.08 8.15 -9.31
N TRP A 168 12.08 7.29 -10.33
CA TRP A 168 11.13 7.34 -11.44
C TRP A 168 9.89 6.49 -11.16
N TRP A 169 10.11 5.27 -10.66
CA TRP A 169 9.02 4.29 -10.50
C TRP A 169 8.03 4.70 -9.40
N ILE A 170 8.45 5.41 -8.35
CA ILE A 170 7.50 5.95 -7.34
C ILE A 170 6.51 6.94 -7.97
N LYS A 171 6.89 7.60 -9.07
CA LYS A 171 6.04 8.53 -9.83
C LYS A 171 5.22 7.81 -10.90
N GLY A 172 5.38 6.50 -11.07
CA GLY A 172 4.73 5.75 -12.14
C GLY A 172 5.31 6.09 -13.51
N LEU A 173 6.59 6.46 -13.57
CA LEU A 173 7.30 6.76 -14.80
C LEU A 173 8.40 5.71 -15.03
N PRO A 174 8.68 5.30 -16.28
CA PRO A 174 9.89 4.57 -16.60
C PRO A 174 11.11 5.50 -16.51
N LEU A 175 12.28 4.93 -16.23
CA LEU A 175 13.56 5.61 -16.37
C LEU A 175 13.83 5.87 -17.87
N GLU A 176 14.16 7.10 -18.26
CA GLU A 176 14.34 7.47 -19.67
C GLU A 176 15.56 6.82 -20.35
N SER A 177 16.61 6.52 -19.57
CA SER A 177 17.87 6.02 -20.10
C SER A 177 17.89 4.52 -20.42
N ALA A 178 16.78 3.81 -20.22
CA ALA A 178 16.70 2.37 -20.38
C ALA A 178 15.39 1.91 -21.02
N ASP A 179 15.46 0.85 -21.82
CA ASP A 179 14.29 0.22 -22.41
C ASP A 179 13.32 -0.31 -21.35
N TYR A 180 12.03 -0.24 -21.64
CA TYR A 180 10.98 -0.72 -20.75
C TYR A 180 9.82 -1.34 -21.49
N SER A 181 9.05 -2.16 -20.78
CA SER A 181 7.73 -2.64 -21.22
C SER A 181 6.72 -2.45 -20.10
N PHE A 182 5.46 -2.20 -20.46
CA PHE A 182 4.44 -1.90 -19.47
C PHE A 182 3.08 -2.44 -19.88
N ASP A 183 2.20 -2.56 -18.89
CA ASP A 183 0.79 -2.83 -19.08
C ASP A 183 -0.01 -1.71 -18.41
N LEU A 184 -1.09 -1.26 -19.04
CA LEU A 184 -1.99 -0.25 -18.49
C LEU A 184 -3.23 -0.87 -17.85
N ARG A 185 -3.86 -0.08 -16.99
CA ARG A 185 -5.27 -0.22 -16.58
C ARG A 185 -6.13 0.56 -17.58
N GLY A 186 -7.43 0.25 -17.66
CA GLY A 186 -8.33 0.96 -18.58
C GLY A 186 -8.45 2.47 -18.31
N ASP A 187 -8.12 2.94 -17.11
CA ASP A 187 -8.05 4.36 -16.77
C ASP A 187 -6.74 5.06 -17.22
N GLY A 188 -5.83 4.35 -17.88
CA GLY A 188 -4.56 4.87 -18.38
C GLY A 188 -3.45 4.95 -17.32
N ARG A 189 -3.63 4.36 -16.14
CA ARG A 189 -2.56 4.22 -15.15
C ARG A 189 -1.74 2.96 -15.41
N LEU A 190 -0.47 2.95 -15.00
CA LEU A 190 0.32 1.73 -15.05
C LEU A 190 -0.32 0.62 -14.19
N LYS A 191 -0.33 -0.59 -14.74
CA LYS A 191 -0.63 -1.82 -14.03
C LYS A 191 0.67 -2.52 -13.64
N SER A 192 1.58 -2.61 -14.61
CA SER A 192 2.92 -3.15 -14.42
C SER A 192 3.94 -2.44 -15.32
N LEU A 193 5.18 -2.44 -14.87
CA LEU A 193 6.36 -1.96 -15.60
C LEU A 193 7.46 -3.01 -15.45
N ARG A 194 8.20 -3.28 -16.53
CA ARG A 194 9.44 -4.06 -16.50
C ARG A 194 10.57 -3.21 -17.07
N GLN A 195 11.64 -3.05 -16.31
CA GLN A 195 12.80 -2.24 -16.70
C GLN A 195 14.02 -2.66 -15.86
N ASN A 196 15.21 -2.74 -16.48
CA ASN A 196 16.46 -3.13 -15.79
C ASN A 196 16.32 -4.41 -14.93
N ASP A 197 15.67 -5.44 -15.48
CA ASP A 197 15.35 -6.71 -14.80
C ASP A 197 14.42 -6.62 -13.59
N TRP A 198 13.94 -5.42 -13.25
CA TRP A 198 12.90 -5.22 -12.26
C TRP A 198 11.52 -5.44 -12.87
N LYS A 199 10.68 -6.19 -12.14
CA LYS A 199 9.25 -6.23 -12.37
C LYS A 199 8.54 -5.41 -11.29
N ILE A 200 7.86 -4.35 -11.70
CA ILE A 200 7.10 -3.44 -10.85
C ILE A 200 5.61 -3.68 -11.10
N ASN A 201 4.86 -3.93 -10.03
CA ASN A 201 3.40 -3.98 -10.05
C ASN A 201 2.85 -2.80 -9.26
N TYR A 202 1.98 -2.02 -9.89
CA TYR A 202 1.31 -0.88 -9.28
C TYR A 202 -0.05 -1.34 -8.74
N LEU A 203 -0.10 -1.50 -7.42
CA LEU A 203 -1.21 -2.16 -6.72
C LEU A 203 -2.31 -1.19 -6.33
N ASP A 204 -1.97 0.06 -6.05
CA ASP A 204 -2.90 1.11 -5.66
C ASP A 204 -2.37 2.49 -6.04
N TYR A 205 -3.29 3.44 -6.22
CA TYR A 205 -3.02 4.82 -6.61
C TYR A 205 -3.77 5.79 -5.70
N PHE A 206 -3.22 6.97 -5.49
CA PHE A 206 -3.98 8.05 -4.88
C PHE A 206 -5.14 8.49 -5.80
N ASP A 207 -6.10 9.22 -5.25
CA ASP A 207 -7.14 9.83 -6.07
C ASP A 207 -6.54 10.94 -6.95
N ARG A 208 -7.04 11.10 -8.18
CA ARG A 208 -6.66 12.21 -9.06
C ARG A 208 -7.04 13.57 -8.48
N GLN A 209 -8.08 13.64 -7.64
CA GLN A 209 -8.46 14.89 -6.97
C GLN A 209 -7.67 15.17 -5.68
N SER A 210 -6.85 14.21 -5.21
CA SER A 210 -6.01 14.42 -4.04
C SER A 210 -4.78 15.28 -4.37
N PRO A 211 -4.09 15.87 -3.38
CA PRO A 211 -2.83 16.58 -3.61
C PRO A 211 -1.75 15.75 -4.31
N ALA A 212 -1.80 14.42 -4.14
CA ALA A 212 -0.89 13.49 -4.83
C ALA A 212 -1.30 13.21 -6.29
N GLN A 213 -2.37 13.81 -6.81
CA GLN A 213 -2.78 13.83 -8.22
C GLN A 213 -2.73 12.47 -8.94
N GLY A 214 -3.12 11.40 -8.25
CA GLY A 214 -3.12 10.07 -8.84
C GLY A 214 -1.76 9.40 -8.98
N LEU A 215 -0.75 9.82 -8.21
CA LEU A 215 0.53 9.12 -8.08
C LEU A 215 0.35 7.69 -7.49
N PRO A 216 1.29 6.77 -7.75
CA PRO A 216 1.33 5.48 -7.09
C PRO A 216 1.26 5.60 -5.57
N ARG A 217 0.40 4.78 -4.97
CA ARG A 217 0.26 4.66 -3.52
C ARG A 217 0.87 3.37 -3.00
N LYS A 218 0.73 2.28 -3.74
CA LYS A 218 1.22 0.97 -3.32
C LYS A 218 1.86 0.25 -4.48
N MET A 219 3.07 -0.23 -4.25
CA MET A 219 3.87 -0.88 -5.29
C MET A 219 4.53 -2.14 -4.74
N TYR A 220 4.78 -3.08 -5.64
CA TYR A 220 5.59 -4.24 -5.38
C TYR A 220 6.60 -4.41 -6.51
N LEU A 221 7.87 -4.38 -6.17
CA LEU A 221 9.00 -4.50 -7.09
C LEU A 221 9.75 -5.80 -6.78
N LYS A 222 10.19 -6.52 -7.80
CA LYS A 222 10.99 -7.73 -7.63
C LYS A 222 12.09 -7.81 -8.68
N HIS A 223 13.27 -8.19 -8.23
CA HIS A 223 14.40 -8.60 -9.06
C HIS A 223 15.12 -9.76 -8.37
N GLN A 224 15.11 -10.95 -9.00
CA GLN A 224 15.69 -12.18 -8.43
C GLN A 224 15.15 -12.47 -7.01
N ASP A 225 16.04 -12.64 -6.03
CA ASP A 225 15.75 -12.92 -4.63
C ASP A 225 15.54 -11.66 -3.77
N LEU A 226 15.53 -10.50 -4.42
CA LEU A 226 15.21 -9.21 -3.81
C LEU A 226 13.80 -8.77 -4.22
N ALA A 227 12.97 -8.44 -3.23
CA ALA A 227 11.69 -7.79 -3.47
C ALA A 227 11.45 -6.64 -2.51
N LEU A 228 10.67 -5.66 -2.95
CA LEU A 228 10.38 -4.46 -2.21
C LEU A 228 8.90 -4.14 -2.34
N LYS A 229 8.20 -4.11 -1.22
CA LYS A 229 6.82 -3.64 -1.12
C LYS A 229 6.82 -2.27 -0.48
N ILE A 230 6.29 -1.25 -1.18
CA ILE A 230 6.18 0.12 -0.68
C ILE A 230 4.71 0.50 -0.58
N VAL A 231 4.35 1.13 0.53
CA VAL A 231 3.07 1.82 0.72
C VAL A 231 3.41 3.28 1.05
N ILE A 232 3.16 4.18 0.10
CA ILE A 232 3.30 5.62 0.31
C ILE A 232 2.06 6.11 1.04
N GLU A 233 2.27 6.76 2.17
CA GLU A 233 1.21 7.30 3.02
C GLU A 233 0.94 8.76 2.69
N ARG A 234 1.99 9.52 2.41
CA ARG A 234 1.89 10.94 2.07
C ARG A 234 2.86 11.31 0.95
N TRP A 235 2.38 12.20 0.09
CA TRP A 235 3.15 12.92 -0.92
C TRP A 235 3.04 14.41 -0.62
N HIS A 236 4.17 15.10 -0.65
CA HIS A 236 4.21 16.55 -0.71
C HIS A 236 4.98 16.94 -1.96
N GLN A 237 4.33 17.72 -2.82
CA GLN A 237 5.00 18.39 -3.92
C GLN A 237 5.54 19.71 -3.38
N TYR A 238 6.82 19.99 -3.64
CA TYR A 238 7.28 21.36 -3.53
C TYR A 238 6.94 22.02 -4.86
N GLU A 239 5.91 22.86 -4.87
CA GLU A 239 5.79 23.84 -5.93
C GLU A 239 7.07 24.68 -5.86
N THR A 240 7.95 24.60 -6.87
CA THR A 240 8.98 25.61 -7.06
C THR A 240 8.23 26.95 -7.04
N PRO A 241 8.46 27.86 -6.08
CA PRO A 241 7.80 29.14 -6.11
C PRO A 241 8.16 29.78 -7.44
N VAL A 242 7.20 29.83 -8.35
CA VAL A 242 7.30 30.63 -9.57
C VAL A 242 7.33 32.06 -9.06
N ASP A 243 8.55 32.59 -8.90
CA ASP A 243 8.88 33.99 -8.71
C ASP A 243 7.74 34.74 -7.99
N GLN A 244 7.52 34.45 -6.70
CA GLN A 244 6.56 35.25 -5.93
C GLN A 244 7.13 36.67 -5.93
N PRO A 245 6.46 37.66 -6.57
CA PRO A 245 6.93 39.03 -6.48
C PRO A 245 6.97 39.35 -4.99
N VAL A 246 8.14 39.77 -4.52
CA VAL A 246 8.39 40.12 -3.12
C VAL A 246 7.25 41.03 -2.67
N LEU A 247 6.32 40.49 -1.89
CA LEU A 247 5.05 41.17 -1.59
C LEU A 247 5.23 42.30 -0.56
N PHE A 248 6.45 42.47 -0.06
CA PHE A 248 6.81 43.44 0.95
C PHE A 248 7.94 44.31 0.41
N PRO A 249 7.73 45.64 0.25
CA PRO A 249 8.84 46.54 -0.01
C PRO A 249 9.82 46.46 1.17
N GLU A 250 11.11 46.41 0.85
CA GLU A 250 12.18 46.63 1.80
C GLU A 250 12.07 48.10 2.26
N PHE A 251 11.90 48.32 3.56
CA PHE A 251 11.91 49.67 4.12
C PHE A 251 13.36 50.00 4.47
N ASP A 252 13.95 50.95 3.73
CA ASP A 252 15.20 51.63 4.09
C ASP A 252 15.03 52.47 5.37
#